data_AF-A0A838V5C0-F1
#
_entry.id   AF-A0A838V5C0-F1
#
_cell.length_a   1.000
_cell.length_b   1.000
_cell.length_c   1.000
_cell.angle_alpha   90.00
_cell.angle_beta   90.00
_cell.angle_gamma   90.00
#
_symmetry.space_group_name_H-M   'P 1'
#
loop_
_entity.id
_entity.type
_entity.pdbx_description
1 polymer ?
#
loop_
_entity_poly.entity_id
_entity_poly.type
_entity_poly.pdbx_seq_one_letter_code
_entity_poly.pdbx_strand_id
1 'polypeptide(L)'
;MAIIDQKSGQQPHATPMGTTGTTLLVLAIFTTLTAIQGAIFVVPFLPHAWLHQGPLPLFTDYTIPALALGLGCGGSALAACVGILLAHQRSGAVLAAVAGACIVSFELVEIAVVGFTPALQP
;
A
#
# COMPACT_ATOMS: atom_id res chain seq x y z
N MET A 1 10.41 49.85 35.83
CA MET A 1 9.28 49.65 34.89
C MET A 1 9.88 49.13 33.59
N ALA A 2 10.21 47.84 33.55
CA ALA A 2 10.73 47.17 32.36
C ALA A 2 9.60 46.29 31.81
N ILE A 3 9.14 46.64 30.61
CA ILE A 3 8.16 45.89 29.84
C ILE A 3 8.91 44.68 29.28
N ILE A 4 8.60 43.49 29.81
CA ILE A 4 9.19 42.23 29.36
C ILE A 4 8.49 41.83 28.06
N ASP A 5 9.28 41.77 26.99
CA ASP A 5 8.95 41.34 25.65
C ASP A 5 8.45 39.88 25.64
N GLN A 6 7.13 39.69 25.53
CA GLN A 6 6.42 38.40 25.51
C GLN A 6 6.20 37.91 24.07
N LYS A 7 7.24 37.88 23.24
CA LYS A 7 7.13 37.34 21.87
C LYS A 7 8.32 36.43 21.54
N SER A 8 8.05 35.14 21.35
CA SER A 8 8.71 34.23 20.37
C SER A 8 8.78 32.75 20.78
N GLY A 9 8.01 32.29 21.77
CA GLY A 9 7.98 30.87 22.17
C GLY A 9 6.89 30.02 21.51
N GLN A 10 6.32 30.40 20.37
CA GLN A 10 5.22 29.67 19.74
C GLN A 10 5.74 28.35 19.16
N GLN A 11 5.71 27.29 19.98
CA GLN A 11 6.01 25.94 19.53
C GLN A 11 5.05 25.57 18.40
N PRO A 12 5.53 24.88 17.34
CA PRO A 12 4.65 24.40 16.28
C PRO A 12 3.67 23.40 16.90
N HIS A 13 2.43 23.84 17.11
CA HIS A 13 1.34 22.96 17.47
C HIS A 13 1.09 22.04 16.27
N ALA A 14 1.67 20.84 16.30
CA ALA A 14 1.29 19.76 15.40
C ALA A 14 -0.22 19.56 15.56
N THR A 15 -0.98 19.91 14.53
CA THR A 15 -2.42 19.75 14.56
C THR A 15 -2.71 18.25 14.65
N PRO A 16 -3.42 17.77 15.68
CA PRO A 16 -3.67 16.35 15.84
C PRO A 16 -4.40 15.82 14.61
N MET A 17 -3.86 14.75 14.04
CA MET A 17 -4.47 14.08 12.90
C MET A 17 -5.83 13.51 13.34
N GLY A 18 -6.90 13.81 12.61
CA GLY A 18 -8.20 13.16 12.83
C GLY A 18 -8.06 11.63 12.79
N THR A 19 -8.88 10.91 13.56
CA THR A 19 -8.81 9.44 13.71
C THR A 19 -8.74 8.70 12.36
N THR A 20 -9.53 9.15 11.38
CA THR A 20 -9.52 8.61 10.00
C THR A 20 -8.17 8.77 9.31
N GLY A 21 -7.51 9.92 9.46
CA GLY A 21 -6.18 10.16 8.87
C GLY A 21 -5.13 9.22 9.46
N THR A 22 -5.17 9.01 10.79
CA THR A 22 -4.28 8.06 11.47
C THR A 22 -4.53 6.63 10.99
N THR A 23 -5.79 6.20 10.86
CA THR A 23 -6.13 4.86 10.35
C THR A 23 -5.62 4.65 8.92
N LEU A 24 -5.86 5.62 8.03
CA LEU A 24 -5.40 5.52 6.64
C LEU A 24 -3.88 5.52 6.54
N LEU A 25 -3.19 6.29 7.39
CA LEU A 25 -1.73 6.30 7.45
C LEU A 25 -1.18 4.95 7.88
N VAL A 26 -1.72 4.37 8.97
CA VAL A 26 -1.29 3.06 9.46
C VAL A 26 -1.52 1.98 8.40
N LEU A 27 -2.70 1.98 7.77
CA LEU A 27 -3.01 1.04 6.69
C LEU A 27 -2.03 1.19 5.52
N ALA A 28 -1.80 2.43 5.05
CA ALA A 28 -0.93 2.68 3.91
C ALA A 28 0.53 2.28 4.21
N ILE A 29 1.04 2.55 5.41
CA ILE A 29 2.39 2.12 5.83
C ILE A 29 2.46 0.60 5.84
N PHE A 30 1.49 -0.06 6.49
CA PHE A 30 1.45 -1.51 6.57
C PHE A 30 1.41 -2.15 5.18
N THR A 31 0.50 -1.72 4.32
CA THR A 31 0.35 -2.19 2.94
C THR A 31 1.61 -1.96 2.12
N THR A 32 2.27 -0.80 2.25
CA THR A 32 3.53 -0.53 1.53
C THR A 32 4.61 -1.53 1.92
N LEU A 33 4.80 -1.74 3.23
CA LEU A 33 5.85 -2.62 3.73
C LEU A 33 5.59 -4.08 3.34
N THR A 34 4.36 -4.56 3.48
CA THR A 34 4.01 -5.94 3.13
C THR A 34 4.04 -6.17 1.62
N ALA A 35 3.62 -5.21 0.80
CA ALA A 35 3.70 -5.32 -0.66
C ALA A 35 5.16 -5.37 -1.14
N ILE A 36 6.04 -4.51 -0.61
CA ILE A 36 7.47 -4.54 -0.97
C ILE A 36 8.11 -5.84 -0.50
N GLN A 37 7.83 -6.27 0.73
CA GLN A 37 8.30 -7.55 1.26
C GLN A 37 7.84 -8.72 0.37
N GLY A 38 6.56 -8.74 -0.01
CA GLY A 38 5.99 -9.75 -0.91
C GLY A 38 6.66 -9.76 -2.27
N ALA A 39 6.86 -8.58 -2.87
CA ALA A 39 7.47 -8.43 -4.19
C ALA A 39 8.93 -8.92 -4.23
N ILE A 40 9.71 -8.72 -3.17
CA ILE A 40 11.13 -9.08 -3.14
C ILE A 40 11.35 -10.52 -2.69
N PHE A 41 10.63 -10.97 -1.65
CA PHE A 41 10.96 -12.21 -0.94
C PHE A 41 9.94 -13.32 -1.09
N VAL A 42 8.72 -13.02 -1.53
CA VAL A 42 7.67 -14.03 -1.67
C VAL A 42 7.51 -14.39 -3.14
N VAL A 43 7.10 -13.42 -3.96
CA VAL A 43 6.73 -13.64 -5.37
C VAL A 43 7.84 -14.30 -6.20
N PRO A 44 9.13 -13.90 -6.11
CA PRO A 44 10.19 -14.51 -6.93
C PRO A 44 10.53 -15.96 -6.53
N PHE A 45 10.16 -16.38 -5.32
CA PHE A 45 10.48 -17.70 -4.78
C PHE A 45 9.31 -18.69 -4.90
N LEU A 46 8.20 -18.29 -5.53
CA LEU A 46 7.06 -19.16 -5.77
C LEU A 46 7.37 -20.20 -6.87
N PRO A 47 6.83 -21.43 -6.76
CA PRO A 47 6.99 -22.44 -7.80
C PRO A 47 6.36 -22.00 -9.12
N HIS A 48 7.11 -22.03 -10.21
CA HIS A 48 6.62 -21.61 -11.54
C HIS A 48 5.42 -22.43 -12.02
N ALA A 49 5.24 -23.65 -11.50
CA ALA A 49 4.07 -24.47 -11.77
C ALA A 49 2.75 -23.77 -11.36
N TRP A 50 2.78 -22.83 -10.40
CA TRP A 50 1.59 -22.12 -9.94
C TRP A 50 1.15 -21.01 -10.90
N LEU A 51 2.02 -20.44 -11.74
CA LEU A 51 1.66 -19.39 -12.71
C LEU A 51 0.64 -19.82 -13.78
N HIS A 52 0.41 -21.13 -13.91
CA HIS A 52 -0.45 -21.71 -14.94
C HIS A 52 -1.61 -22.53 -14.37
N GLN A 53 -1.86 -22.41 -13.06
CA GLN A 53 -2.96 -23.12 -12.39
C GLN A 53 -4.31 -22.41 -12.56
N GLY A 54 -4.30 -21.10 -12.82
CA GLY A 54 -5.50 -20.33 -13.04
C GLY A 54 -6.07 -20.47 -14.46
N PRO A 55 -7.31 -19.97 -14.67
CA PRO A 55 -7.99 -20.01 -15.97
C PRO A 55 -7.30 -19.18 -17.07
N LEU A 56 -6.41 -18.24 -16.72
CA LEU A 56 -5.75 -17.33 -17.67
C LEU A 56 -4.22 -17.40 -17.54
N PRO A 57 -3.49 -17.98 -18.52
CA PRO A 57 -2.03 -17.96 -18.54
C PRO A 57 -1.53 -16.59 -19.05
N LEU A 58 -1.57 -15.58 -18.17
CA LEU A 58 -1.17 -14.20 -18.51
C LEU A 58 0.33 -13.97 -18.44
N PHE A 59 1.06 -14.73 -17.62
CA PHE A 59 2.48 -14.49 -17.35
C PHE A 59 3.31 -15.77 -17.48
N THR A 60 4.52 -15.62 -18.01
CA THR A 60 5.52 -16.69 -18.11
C THR A 60 6.54 -16.65 -16.97
N ASP A 61 6.62 -15.53 -16.26
CA ASP A 61 7.63 -15.25 -15.22
C ASP A 61 7.03 -14.37 -14.11
N TYR A 62 7.47 -14.59 -12.87
CA TYR A 62 7.04 -13.85 -11.68
C TYR A 62 7.54 -12.40 -11.60
N THR A 63 8.44 -11.99 -12.49
CA THR A 63 8.99 -10.64 -12.55
C THR A 63 7.89 -9.59 -12.76
N ILE A 64 6.92 -9.85 -13.64
CA ILE A 64 5.83 -8.90 -13.90
C ILE A 64 4.90 -8.77 -12.68
N PRO A 65 4.38 -9.86 -12.08
CA PRO A 65 3.66 -9.80 -10.81
C PRO A 65 4.44 -9.11 -9.68
N ALA A 66 5.74 -9.41 -9.53
CA ALA A 66 6.58 -8.81 -8.50
C ALA A 66 6.68 -7.29 -8.66
N LEU A 67 6.90 -6.80 -9.89
CA LEU A 67 6.93 -5.37 -10.18
C LEU A 67 5.56 -4.72 -9.99
N ALA A 68 4.47 -5.38 -10.40
CA ALA A 68 3.11 -4.88 -10.20
C ALA A 68 2.75 -4.75 -8.71
N LEU A 69 3.14 -5.73 -7.89
CA LEU A 69 2.96 -5.70 -6.44
C LEU A 69 3.82 -4.61 -5.79
N GLY A 70 5.12 -4.58 -6.08
CA GLY A 70 6.06 -3.66 -5.44
C GLY A 70 5.86 -2.20 -5.86
N LEU A 71 5.83 -1.93 -7.16
CA LEU A 71 5.73 -0.58 -7.71
C LEU A 71 4.29 -0.09 -7.82
N GLY A 72 3.37 -0.96 -8.27
CA GLY A 72 1.97 -0.61 -8.40
C GLY A 72 1.30 -0.49 -7.04
N CYS A 73 1.22 -1.60 -6.30
CA CYS A 73 0.52 -1.62 -5.02
C CYS A 73 1.32 -0.96 -3.90
N GLY A 74 2.60 -1.33 -3.73
CA GLY A 74 3.48 -0.72 -2.73
C GLY A 74 3.74 0.75 -3.00
N GLY A 75 4.01 1.13 -4.25
CA GLY A 75 4.24 2.52 -4.64
C GLY A 75 3.01 3.42 -4.48
N SER A 76 1.81 2.94 -4.84
CA SER A 76 0.56 3.70 -4.63
C SER A 76 0.22 3.87 -3.14
N ALA A 77 0.44 2.84 -2.32
CA ALA A 77 0.30 2.94 -0.87
C ALA A 77 1.32 3.91 -0.26
N LEU A 78 2.57 3.92 -0.75
CA LEU A 78 3.59 4.87 -0.32
C LEU A 78 3.20 6.31 -0.70
N ALA A 79 2.67 6.52 -1.90
CA ALA A 79 2.16 7.81 -2.33
C ALA A 79 1.00 8.29 -1.42
N ALA A 80 0.14 7.37 -0.97
CA ALA A 80 -0.89 7.68 0.03
C ALA A 80 -0.30 8.12 1.37
N CYS A 81 0.71 7.41 1.90
CA CYS A 81 1.44 7.82 3.11
C CYS A 81 1.97 9.25 2.99
N VAL A 82 2.70 9.53 1.91
CA VAL A 82 3.29 10.84 1.63
C VAL A 82 2.19 11.91 1.52
N GLY A 83 1.10 11.61 0.83
CA GLY A 83 -0.03 12.54 0.68
C GLY A 83 -0.74 12.87 2.00
N ILE A 84 -0.87 11.89 2.89
CA ILE A 84 -1.44 12.08 4.23
C ILE A 84 -0.51 12.92 5.12
N LEU A 85 0.80 12.69 5.03
CA LEU A 85 1.80 13.38 5.85
C LEU A 85 2.10 14.81 5.40
N LEU A 86 2.12 15.08 4.08
CA LEU A 86 2.69 16.32 3.54
C LEU A 86 1.68 17.28 2.89
N ALA A 87 0.59 16.78 2.31
CA ALA A 87 -0.24 17.58 1.40
C ALA A 87 -1.58 18.02 2.02
N HIS A 88 -2.43 17.07 2.41
CA HIS A 88 -3.71 17.31 3.12
C HIS A 88 -4.45 15.98 3.35
N GLN A 89 -5.32 15.92 4.37
CA GLN A 89 -6.09 14.70 4.66
C GLN A 89 -6.99 14.23 3.51
N ARG A 90 -7.55 15.14 2.71
CA ARG A 90 -8.43 14.78 1.58
C ARG A 90 -7.66 14.13 0.42
N SER A 91 -6.53 14.71 0.02
CA SER A 91 -5.69 14.12 -1.04
C SER A 91 -5.09 12.79 -0.58
N GLY A 92 -4.67 12.71 0.69
CA GLY A 92 -4.23 11.46 1.30
C GLY A 92 -5.30 10.37 1.27
N ALA A 93 -6.56 10.70 1.58
CA ALA A 93 -7.67 9.76 1.51
C ALA A 93 -7.97 9.28 0.08
N VAL A 94 -7.90 10.16 -0.91
CA VAL A 94 -8.07 9.76 -2.33
C VAL A 94 -6.96 8.81 -2.76
N LEU A 95 -5.70 9.13 -2.42
CA LEU A 95 -4.58 8.25 -2.75
C LEU A 95 -4.67 6.90 -2.03
N ALA A 96 -5.14 6.88 -0.78
CA ALA A 96 -5.38 5.64 -0.05
C ALA A 96 -6.48 4.78 -0.73
N ALA A 97 -7.53 5.41 -1.26
CA ALA A 97 -8.56 4.72 -2.01
C ALA A 97 -8.01 4.11 -3.32
N VAL A 98 -7.15 4.85 -4.03
CA VAL A 98 -6.45 4.36 -5.22
C VAL A 98 -5.54 3.18 -4.89
N ALA A 99 -4.77 3.26 -3.80
CA ALA A 99 -3.92 2.16 -3.34
C ALA A 99 -4.75 0.89 -3.02
N GLY A 100 -5.89 1.07 -2.36
CA GLY A 100 -6.84 -0.03 -2.13
C GLY A 100 -7.35 -0.65 -3.42
N ALA A 101 -7.70 0.17 -4.41
CA ALA A 101 -8.14 -0.31 -5.73
C ALA A 101 -7.02 -1.06 -6.49
N CYS A 102 -5.78 -0.61 -6.38
CA CYS A 102 -4.62 -1.30 -6.94
C CYS A 102 -4.45 -2.71 -6.34
N ILE A 103 -4.52 -2.83 -5.01
CA ILE A 103 -4.45 -4.13 -4.33
C ILE A 103 -5.59 -5.04 -4.78
N VAL A 104 -6.83 -4.56 -4.77
CA VAL A 104 -7.98 -5.37 -5.20
C VAL A 104 -7.80 -5.86 -6.64
N SER A 105 -7.30 -5.01 -7.53
CA SER A 105 -7.05 -5.39 -8.92
C SER A 105 -5.94 -6.43 -9.04
N PHE A 106 -4.87 -6.31 -8.24
CA PHE A 106 -3.79 -7.28 -8.19
C PHE A 106 -4.29 -8.66 -7.72
N GLU A 107 -5.07 -8.70 -6.65
CA GLU A 107 -5.64 -9.95 -6.10
C GLU A 107 -6.56 -10.64 -7.12
N LEU A 108 -7.35 -9.88 -7.90
CA LEU A 108 -8.18 -10.44 -8.97
C LEU A 108 -7.33 -11.09 -10.07
N VAL A 109 -6.21 -10.46 -10.43
CA VAL A 109 -5.27 -11.02 -11.40
C VAL A 109 -4.57 -12.25 -10.83
N GLU A 110 -4.18 -12.23 -9.56
CA GLU A 110 -3.57 -13.38 -8.89
C GLU A 110 -4.52 -14.59 -8.91
N ILE A 111 -5.79 -14.41 -8.55
CA ILE A 111 -6.80 -15.47 -8.63
C ILE A 111 -6.94 -15.99 -10.06
N ALA A 112 -6.89 -15.12 -11.06
CA ALA A 112 -7.04 -15.51 -12.47
C ALA A 112 -5.83 -16.28 -13.03
N VAL A 113 -4.62 -16.03 -12.51
CA VAL A 113 -3.35 -16.62 -13.00
C VAL A 113 -2.92 -17.82 -12.17
N VAL A 114 -2.94 -17.67 -10.86
CA VAL A 114 -2.49 -18.69 -9.90
C VAL A 114 -3.63 -19.63 -9.50
N GLY A 115 -4.87 -19.18 -9.66
CA GLY A 115 -6.04 -19.94 -9.23
C GLY A 115 -6.29 -19.78 -7.72
N PHE A 116 -7.41 -20.35 -7.27
CA PHE A 116 -7.79 -20.39 -5.86
C PHE A 116 -8.19 -21.81 -5.51
N THR A 117 -7.53 -22.43 -4.53
CA THR A 117 -7.96 -23.72 -3.98
C THR A 117 -8.68 -23.44 -2.65
N PRO A 118 -10.02 -23.59 -2.59
CA PRO A 118 -10.74 -23.48 -1.33
C PRO A 118 -10.25 -24.55 -0.37
N ALA A 119 -9.99 -24.20 0.90
CA ALA A 119 -9.52 -25.13 1.93
C ALA A 119 -10.50 -26.29 2.25
N LEU A 120 -11.66 -26.33 1.58
CA LEU A 120 -12.73 -27.31 1.75
C LEU A 120 -12.80 -28.36 0.63
N GLN A 121 -11.88 -28.35 -0.34
CA GLN A 121 -11.75 -29.47 -1.27
C GLN A 121 -10.76 -30.50 -0.71
N PRO A 122 -11.16 -31.79 -0.58
CA PRO A 122 -10.28 -32.84 -0.08
C PRO A 122 -9.10 -33.12 -1.02
#